data_AF-A0A7C2PI21-F1
#
_entry.id   AF-A0A7C2PI21-F1
#
_cell.length_a   1.000
_cell.length_b   1.000
_cell.length_c   1.000
_cell.angle_alpha   90.00
_cell.angle_beta   90.00
_cell.angle_gamma   90.00
#
_symmetry.space_group_name_H-M   'P 1'
#
loop_
_entity.id
_entity.type
_entity.pdbx_description
1 polymer ?
#
loop_
_entity_poly.entity_id
_entity_poly.type
_entity_poly.pdbx_seq_one_letter_code
_entity_poly.pdbx_strand_id
1 'polypeptide(L)'
;MTRRLLIACSYKVFHGRIKRQEYLCETCHMYFSETYGTFSYRRKKPDLLEGVLDQQVRGVGVRDSTELVCVSKDTVEQVILNVSFRIEQWFKSLEIQIPKGNMEYDEIWTYVAKKQSDLKDEREMWLWI
;
A
#
# COMPACT_ATOMS: atom_id res chain seq x y z
N MET A 1 14.89 14.94 9.96
CA MET A 1 16.05 14.17 10.46
C MET A 1 15.95 12.71 10.04
N THR A 2 16.49 12.44 8.84
CA THR A 2 17.20 11.22 8.42
C THR A 2 17.06 9.93 9.26
N ARG A 3 16.06 9.09 8.93
CA ARG A 3 15.86 7.73 9.48
C ARG A 3 17.05 6.78 9.29
N ARG A 4 17.94 7.04 8.32
CA ARG A 4 19.18 6.27 8.12
C ARG A 4 20.17 6.35 9.30
N LEU A 5 20.10 7.40 10.13
CA LEU A 5 20.99 7.56 11.28
C LEU A 5 20.58 6.74 12.51
N LEU A 6 19.33 6.25 12.59
CA LEU A 6 18.85 5.46 13.74
C LEU A 6 19.32 4.00 13.72
N ILE A 7 19.62 3.44 12.54
CA ILE A 7 20.01 2.02 12.42
C ILE A 7 21.40 1.77 13.04
N ALA A 8 22.29 2.78 13.06
CA ALA A 8 23.64 2.65 13.58
C ALA A 8 23.72 2.37 15.10
N CYS A 9 22.64 2.65 15.85
CA CYS A 9 22.58 2.51 17.31
C CYS A 9 21.41 1.57 17.72
N SER A 10 21.25 0.48 16.97
CA SER A 10 20.19 -0.51 17.18
C SER A 10 20.67 -1.92 16.86
N TYR A 11 20.18 -2.91 17.59
CA TYR A 11 20.48 -4.32 17.34
C TYR A 11 19.24 -5.09 16.87
N LYS A 12 19.48 -6.15 16.09
CA LYS A 12 18.43 -6.98 15.51
C LYS A 12 17.78 -7.85 16.58
N VAL A 13 16.45 -7.79 16.66
CA VAL A 13 15.64 -8.62 17.54
C VAL A 13 14.60 -9.36 16.68
N PHE A 14 14.37 -10.64 16.98
CA PHE A 14 13.34 -11.43 16.32
C PHE A 14 12.22 -11.74 17.31
N HIS A 15 11.02 -11.21 17.06
CA HIS A 15 9.84 -11.45 17.89
C HIS A 15 8.79 -12.35 17.22
N GLY A 16 8.20 -13.26 18.01
CA GLY A 16 7.06 -14.10 17.63
C GLY A 16 7.39 -15.42 16.92
N ARG A 17 6.36 -16.24 16.67
CA ARG A 17 6.48 -17.55 15.96
C ARG A 17 6.89 -17.39 14.49
N ILE A 18 6.55 -16.27 13.88
CA ILE A 18 6.99 -15.86 12.55
C ILE A 18 8.17 -14.93 12.83
N LYS A 19 9.40 -15.41 12.70
CA LYS A 19 10.64 -14.65 12.99
C LYS A 19 10.69 -13.35 12.18
N ARG A 20 10.07 -12.28 12.67
CA ARG A 20 10.06 -10.95 12.04
C ARG A 20 11.26 -10.18 12.53
N GLN A 21 11.96 -9.53 11.60
CA GLN A 21 13.09 -8.70 11.93
C GLN A 21 12.59 -7.34 12.44
N GLU A 22 12.90 -7.06 13.70
CA GLU A 22 12.69 -5.76 14.34
C GLU A 22 14.05 -5.26 14.85
N TYR A 23 14.11 -3.97 15.15
CA TYR A 23 15.27 -3.29 15.69
C TYR A 23 14.86 -2.65 17.02
N LEU A 24 15.69 -2.81 18.04
CA LEU A 24 15.55 -2.09 19.30
C LEU A 24 16.48 -0.88 19.29
N CYS A 25 15.93 0.32 19.46
CA CYS A 25 16.73 1.52 19.64
C CYS A 25 17.45 1.50 20.99
N GLU A 26 18.76 1.70 21.01
CA GLU A 26 19.54 1.71 22.27
C GLU A 26 19.26 2.96 23.13
N THR A 27 18.86 4.07 22.50
CA THR A 27 18.64 5.34 23.22
C THR A 27 17.26 5.45 23.85
N CYS A 28 16.21 5.00 23.15
CA CYS A 28 14.83 5.12 23.62
C CYS A 28 14.16 3.79 23.96
N HIS A 29 14.85 2.66 23.75
CA HIS A 29 14.33 1.31 24.00
C HIS A 29 12.99 0.99 23.33
N MET A 30 12.67 1.71 22.25
CA MET A 30 11.49 1.45 21.43
C MET A 30 11.82 0.49 20.30
N TYR A 31 10.89 -0.42 20.02
CA TYR A 31 10.96 -1.33 18.88
C TYR A 31 10.49 -0.64 17.61
N PHE A 32 11.20 -0.86 16.51
CA PHE A 32 10.78 -0.42 15.19
C PHE A 32 11.18 -1.45 14.13
N SER A 33 10.52 -1.41 12.98
CA SER A 33 10.91 -2.22 11.83
C SER A 33 11.40 -1.33 10.71
N GLU A 34 12.35 -1.82 9.91
CA GLU A 34 12.85 -1.10 8.73
C GLU A 34 11.72 -0.79 7.73
N THR A 35 10.76 -1.70 7.62
CA THR A 35 9.59 -1.52 6.77
C THR A 35 8.48 -0.66 7.39
N TYR A 36 8.65 -0.12 8.61
CA TYR A 36 7.60 0.66 9.27
C TYR A 36 7.20 1.89 8.47
N GLY A 37 5.89 2.07 8.26
CA GLY A 37 5.34 3.15 7.44
C GLY A 37 5.41 2.90 5.92
N THR A 38 6.02 1.81 5.46
CA THR A 38 6.03 1.42 4.03
C THR A 38 4.89 0.43 3.72
N PHE A 39 4.54 0.24 2.45
CA PHE A 39 3.58 -0.79 2.01
C PHE A 39 4.00 -2.22 2.38
N SER A 40 5.30 -2.45 2.59
CA SER A 40 5.91 -3.71 3.02
C SER A 40 5.80 -3.99 4.52
N TYR A 41 5.31 -3.03 5.32
CA TYR A 41 5.16 -3.19 6.76
C TYR A 41 4.32 -4.43 7.13
N ARG A 42 4.84 -5.26 8.04
CA ARG A 42 4.21 -6.51 8.54
C ARG A 42 3.94 -7.59 7.49
N ARG A 43 4.43 -7.46 6.26
CA ARG A 43 4.31 -8.50 5.22
C ARG A 43 5.40 -9.57 5.40
N LYS A 44 5.06 -10.82 5.10
CA LYS A 44 6.00 -11.96 5.17
C LYS A 44 6.98 -12.00 4.00
N LYS A 45 6.57 -11.51 2.83
CA LYS A 45 7.33 -11.50 1.58
C LYS A 45 7.19 -10.13 0.92
N PRO A 46 8.10 -9.19 1.21
CA PRO A 46 8.06 -7.85 0.61
C PRO A 46 8.34 -7.88 -0.89
N ASP A 47 9.19 -8.79 -1.38
CA ASP A 47 9.54 -8.87 -2.81
C ASP A 47 8.32 -9.18 -3.72
N LEU A 48 7.34 -9.92 -3.18
CA LEU A 48 6.07 -10.18 -3.89
C LEU A 48 5.25 -8.91 -4.13
N LEU A 49 5.39 -7.91 -3.26
CA LEU A 49 4.70 -6.64 -3.40
C LEU A 49 5.18 -5.91 -4.65
N GLU A 50 6.50 -5.79 -4.81
CA GLU A 50 7.10 -5.09 -5.95
C GLU A 50 6.78 -5.79 -7.26
N GLY A 51 6.89 -7.12 -7.30
CA GLY A 51 6.55 -7.90 -8.48
C GLY A 51 5.09 -7.72 -8.90
N VAL A 52 4.14 -7.85 -7.97
CA VAL A 52 2.71 -7.66 -8.27
C VAL A 52 2.43 -6.23 -8.74
N LEU A 53 2.97 -5.22 -8.06
CA LEU A 53 2.71 -3.82 -8.40
C LEU A 53 3.30 -3.41 -9.76
N ASP A 54 4.51 -3.88 -10.09
CA ASP A 54 5.12 -3.63 -11.41
C ASP A 54 4.25 -4.20 -12.54
N GLN A 55 3.70 -5.40 -12.38
CA GLN A 55 2.79 -5.99 -13.35
C GLN A 55 1.49 -5.18 -13.50
N GLN A 56 0.92 -4.69 -12.40
CA GLN A 56 -0.30 -3.86 -12.45
C GLN A 56 -0.06 -2.50 -13.14
N VAL A 57 1.08 -1.86 -12.88
CA VAL A 57 1.44 -0.59 -13.56
C VAL A 57 1.60 -0.79 -15.07
N ARG A 58 2.03 -1.98 -15.52
CA ARG A 58 2.11 -2.35 -16.93
C ARG A 58 0.77 -2.75 -17.55
N GLY A 59 -0.33 -2.74 -16.78
CA GLY A 59 -1.65 -3.14 -17.25
C GLY A 59 -1.87 -4.65 -17.36
N VAL A 60 -1.03 -5.46 -16.71
CA VAL A 60 -1.17 -6.92 -16.72
C VAL A 60 -2.34 -7.35 -15.84
N GLY A 61 -3.17 -8.25 -16.37
CA GLY A 61 -4.34 -8.77 -15.65
C GLY A 61 -3.97 -9.48 -14.35
N VAL A 62 -4.89 -9.50 -13.40
CA VAL A 62 -4.71 -10.20 -12.11
C VAL A 62 -4.38 -11.67 -12.31
N ARG A 63 -5.04 -12.34 -13.28
CA ARG A 63 -4.80 -13.76 -13.59
C ARG A 63 -3.41 -13.98 -14.17
N ASP A 64 -3.01 -13.19 -15.17
CA ASP A 64 -1.70 -13.31 -15.79
C ASP A 64 -0.57 -13.03 -14.77
N SER A 65 -0.81 -12.09 -13.86
CA SER A 65 0.10 -11.79 -12.74
C SER A 65 0.33 -12.99 -11.81
N THR A 66 -0.65 -13.91 -11.68
CA THR A 66 -0.48 -15.12 -10.86
C THR A 66 0.58 -16.05 -11.43
N GLU A 67 0.64 -16.15 -12.75
CA GLU A 67 1.59 -17.00 -13.46
C GLU A 67 2.99 -16.37 -13.41
N LEU A 68 3.08 -15.07 -13.69
CA LEU A 68 4.36 -14.34 -13.72
C LEU A 68 5.03 -14.26 -12.34
N VAL A 69 4.24 -14.08 -11.28
CA VAL A 69 4.76 -13.94 -9.90
C VAL A 69 4.71 -15.27 -9.13
N CYS A 70 4.15 -16.33 -9.73
CA CYS A 70 4.03 -17.67 -9.14
C CYS A 70 3.32 -17.67 -7.77
N VAL A 71 2.17 -16.99 -7.67
CA VAL A 71 1.36 -16.89 -6.44
C VAL A 71 -0.13 -17.09 -6.74
N SER A 72 -0.93 -17.39 -5.72
CA SER A 72 -2.38 -17.54 -5.93
C SER A 72 -3.04 -16.21 -6.33
N LYS A 73 -4.13 -16.30 -7.09
CA LYS A 73 -5.01 -15.16 -7.44
C LYS A 73 -5.38 -14.33 -6.22
N ASP A 74 -5.83 -14.98 -5.16
CA ASP A 74 -6.24 -14.32 -3.92
C ASP A 74 -5.08 -13.53 -3.30
N THR A 75 -3.84 -14.04 -3.42
CA THR A 75 -2.67 -13.32 -2.93
C THR A 75 -2.43 -12.03 -3.73
N VAL A 76 -2.55 -12.09 -5.06
CA VAL A 76 -2.43 -10.91 -5.94
C VAL A 76 -3.52 -9.89 -5.60
N GLU A 77 -4.79 -10.33 -5.52
CA GLU A 77 -5.92 -9.46 -5.18
C GLU A 77 -5.76 -8.80 -3.81
N GLN A 78 -5.36 -9.57 -2.79
CA GLN A 78 -5.09 -9.05 -1.46
C GLN A 78 -3.93 -8.05 -1.46
N VAL A 79 -2.88 -8.29 -2.26
CA VAL A 79 -1.78 -7.33 -2.38
C VAL A 79 -2.29 -6.00 -2.91
N ILE A 80 -3.04 -6.02 -4.02
CA ILE A 80 -3.59 -4.83 -4.68
C ILE A 80 -4.52 -4.08 -3.72
N LEU A 81 -5.53 -4.76 -3.15
CA LEU A 81 -6.51 -4.14 -2.26
C LEU A 81 -5.86 -3.46 -1.04
N ASN A 82 -4.90 -4.13 -0.40
CA ASN A 82 -4.21 -3.58 0.76
C ASN A 82 -3.33 -2.37 0.42
N VAL A 83 -2.76 -2.33 -0.79
CA VAL A 83 -1.99 -1.17 -1.26
C VAL A 83 -2.93 -0.01 -1.56
N SER A 84 -4.00 -0.25 -2.32
CA SER A 84 -5.00 0.76 -2.66
C SER A 84 -5.61 1.42 -1.41
N PHE A 85 -5.98 0.63 -0.40
CA PHE A 85 -6.49 1.16 0.86
C PHE A 85 -5.50 2.08 1.56
N ARG A 86 -4.21 1.74 1.56
CA ARG A 86 -3.16 2.57 2.18
C ARG A 86 -2.85 3.82 1.36
N ILE A 87 -2.93 3.74 0.03
CA ILE A 87 -2.84 4.90 -0.87
C ILE A 87 -3.99 5.86 -0.58
N GLU A 88 -5.21 5.37 -0.45
CA GLU A 88 -6.38 6.18 -0.11
C GLU A 88 -6.21 6.91 1.23
N GLN A 89 -5.76 6.19 2.27
CA GLN A 89 -5.44 6.80 3.57
C GLN A 89 -4.35 7.88 3.46
N TRP A 90 -3.32 7.61 2.67
CA TRP A 90 -2.24 8.56 2.44
C TRP A 90 -2.76 9.81 1.72
N PHE A 91 -3.53 9.65 0.63
CA PHE A 91 -4.16 10.77 -0.08
C PHE A 91 -5.07 11.59 0.83
N LYS A 92 -5.92 10.94 1.65
CA LYS A 92 -6.78 11.62 2.63
C LYS A 92 -5.99 12.39 3.70
N SER A 93 -4.76 11.96 4.01
CA SER A 93 -3.88 12.65 4.95
C SER A 93 -3.13 13.84 4.33
N LEU A 94 -3.09 13.94 2.99
CA LEU A 94 -2.46 15.08 2.33
C LEU A 94 -3.39 16.29 2.45
N GLU A 95 -2.97 17.30 3.22
CA GLU A 95 -3.54 18.64 3.13
C GLU A 95 -3.05 19.29 1.83
N ILE A 96 -3.66 18.89 0.70
CA ILE A 96 -3.32 19.44 -0.61
C ILE A 96 -3.85 20.87 -0.67
N GLN A 97 -2.95 21.84 -0.53
CA GLN A 97 -3.24 23.22 -0.84
C GLN A 97 -3.25 23.39 -2.36
N ILE A 98 -4.44 23.40 -2.93
CA ILE A 98 -4.61 23.66 -4.37
C ILE A 98 -4.29 25.14 -4.62
N PRO A 99 -3.26 25.47 -5.41
CA PRO A 99 -2.90 26.85 -5.68
C PRO A 99 -4.06 27.57 -6.39
N LYS A 100 -4.34 28.81 -5.97
CA LYS A 100 -5.35 29.65 -6.61
C LYS A 100 -4.84 30.04 -8.00
N GLY A 101 -5.47 29.52 -9.06
CA GLY A 101 -5.09 29.78 -10.45
C GLY A 101 -6.01 29.04 -11.44
N ASN A 102 -5.63 29.02 -12.71
CA ASN A 102 -6.33 28.24 -13.75
C ASN A 102 -6.01 26.76 -13.52
N MET A 103 -7.03 26.00 -13.12
CA MET A 103 -6.93 24.56 -12.91
C MET A 103 -7.59 23.86 -14.09
N GLU A 104 -6.86 22.95 -14.73
CA GLU A 104 -7.38 22.09 -15.78
C GLU A 104 -7.84 20.78 -15.15
N TYR A 105 -9.03 20.34 -15.54
CA TYR A 105 -9.62 19.08 -15.10
C TYR A 105 -9.65 18.15 -16.31
N ASP A 106 -9.15 16.93 -16.14
CA ASP A 106 -9.25 15.88 -17.14
C ASP A 106 -10.22 14.81 -16.63
N GLU A 107 -11.08 14.31 -17.52
CA GLU A 107 -12.11 13.33 -17.18
C GLU A 107 -11.78 11.98 -17.79
N ILE A 108 -11.64 10.96 -16.94
CA ILE A 108 -11.41 9.58 -17.37
C ILE A 108 -12.65 8.75 -17.04
N TRP A 109 -13.25 8.17 -18.07
CA TRP A 109 -14.43 7.32 -17.95
C TRP A 109 -14.02 5.85 -17.95
N THR A 110 -14.54 5.09 -16.98
CA THR A 110 -14.37 3.63 -16.95
C THR A 110 -15.67 2.96 -16.53
N TYR A 111 -15.94 1.78 -17.08
CA TYR A 111 -17.11 1.01 -16.72
C TYR A 111 -16.85 0.23 -15.44
N VAL A 112 -17.57 0.58 -14.37
CA VAL A 112 -17.53 -0.15 -13.10
C VAL A 112 -18.86 -0.85 -12.89
N ALA A 113 -18.85 -2.18 -12.96
CA ALA A 113 -20.02 -2.98 -12.60
C ALA A 113 -20.22 -2.92 -11.08
N LYS A 114 -21.18 -2.11 -10.63
CA LYS A 114 -21.63 -2.09 -9.23
C LYS A 114 -22.62 -3.23 -8.99
N LYS A 115 -22.48 -3.96 -7.87
CA LYS A 115 -23.51 -4.93 -7.46
C LYS A 115 -24.75 -4.17 -7.01
N GLN A 116 -25.94 -4.70 -7.31
CA GLN A 116 -27.22 -4.08 -6.88
C GLN A 116 -27.33 -3.87 -5.36
N SER A 117 -26.64 -4.68 -4.55
CA SER A 117 -26.57 -4.51 -3.10
C SER A 117 -25.90 -3.21 -2.67
N ASP A 118 -24.93 -2.74 -3.46
CA ASP A 118 -24.06 -1.61 -3.14
C ASP A 118 -24.66 -0.29 -3.63
N LEU A 119 -25.75 -0.35 -4.43
CA LEU A 119 -26.49 0.80 -4.94
C LEU A 119 -27.53 1.35 -3.94
N LYS A 120 -27.75 0.70 -2.79
CA LYS A 120 -28.77 1.12 -1.81
C LYS A 120 -28.35 2.34 -0.98
N ASP A 121 -27.10 2.75 -1.06
CA ASP A 121 -26.55 3.87 -0.31
C ASP A 121 -26.17 5.01 -1.27
N GLU A 122 -27.17 5.60 -1.93
CA GLU A 122 -26.99 6.69 -2.91
C GLU A 122 -26.52 8.02 -2.27
N ARG A 123 -26.38 8.08 -0.94
CA ARG A 123 -26.04 9.32 -0.23
C ARG A 123 -24.54 9.54 -0.01
N GLU A 124 -23.74 8.51 -0.19
CA GLU A 124 -22.29 8.64 -0.14
C GLU A 124 -21.70 8.09 -1.43
N MET A 125 -20.58 8.67 -1.87
CA MET A 125 -19.71 8.09 -2.90
C MET A 125 -20.02 8.46 -4.36
N TRP A 126 -20.14 9.78 -4.60
CA TRP A 126 -19.44 10.36 -5.75
C TRP A 126 -17.94 10.19 -5.52
N LEU A 127 -17.40 9.02 -5.90
CA LEU A 127 -15.96 8.85 -6.08
C LEU A 127 -15.57 9.66 -7.30
N TRP A 128 -15.13 10.89 -7.08
CA TRP A 128 -14.34 11.62 -8.05
C TRP A 128 -13.00 10.89 -8.15
N ILE A 129 -12.78 10.20 -9.28
CA ILE A 129 -11.44 9.81 -9.73
C ILE A 129 -10.75 11.08 -10.24
#